data_AF-A0A518K7D7-F1
#
_entry.id   AF-A0A518K7D7-F1
#
_cell.length_a   1.000
_cell.length_b   1.000
_cell.length_c   1.000
_cell.angle_alpha   90.00
_cell.angle_beta   90.00
_cell.angle_gamma   90.00
#
_symmetry.space_group_name_H-M   'P 1'
#
loop_
_entity.id
_entity.type
_entity.pdbx_description
1 polymer ?
#
loop_
_entity_poly.entity_id
_entity_poly.type
_entity_poly.pdbx_seq_one_letter_code
_entity_poly.pdbx_strand_id
1 'polypeptide(L)'
;MTPVTDRSFGLLIAYLLPGFSALWLWGRRVPAINSWLATAPQHSPSVGGFLYVTVSSVAVGLVLSTLRWAIVDRLHHHTGLTAPKWRGAEDGPAIGVYQLMVDLHYRYYQFYGAFLLLAVGLLLSPPGGELGAALRTASGRLWLVALASLFLAASRDTLEKCYSRTPSLWAFPDSLNSDRNEPMTNGGPHDACGEGGDDAGVLLAVDQASSALPVLETAKEEQEKASSSTEFPSA
;
A
#
# COMPACT_ATOMS: atom_id res chain seq x y z
N MET A 1 14.56 -5.93 -8.39
CA MET A 1 14.04 -4.55 -8.62
C MET A 1 14.53 -3.69 -7.48
N THR A 2 14.97 -2.46 -7.73
CA THR A 2 15.54 -1.61 -6.67
C THR A 2 14.44 -1.18 -5.69
N PRO A 3 14.65 -1.28 -4.36
CA PRO A 3 13.61 -1.04 -3.35
C PRO A 3 13.01 0.37 -3.38
N VAL A 4 13.70 1.31 -4.02
CA VAL A 4 13.23 2.69 -4.25
C VAL A 4 12.01 2.74 -5.18
N THR A 5 11.95 1.87 -6.18
CA THR A 5 10.88 1.87 -7.19
C THR A 5 9.57 1.33 -6.61
N ASP A 6 9.62 0.22 -5.86
CA ASP A 6 8.42 -0.44 -5.31
C ASP A 6 7.75 0.43 -4.23
N ARG A 7 8.56 1.04 -3.35
CA ARG A 7 8.05 1.98 -2.35
C ARG A 7 7.43 3.22 -2.99
N SER A 8 8.02 3.74 -4.06
CA SER A 8 7.48 4.91 -4.76
C SER A 8 6.15 4.57 -5.45
N PHE A 9 6.08 3.43 -6.14
CA PHE A 9 4.87 2.97 -6.81
C PHE A 9 3.72 2.76 -5.83
N GLY A 10 4.00 2.11 -4.69
CA GLY A 10 2.95 1.87 -3.73
C GLY A 10 2.40 3.15 -3.09
N LEU A 11 3.22 4.20 -2.91
CA LEU A 11 2.74 5.50 -2.41
C LEU A 11 1.89 6.21 -3.46
N LEU A 12 2.26 6.07 -4.73
CA LEU A 12 1.51 6.59 -5.86
C LEU A 12 0.10 6.00 -5.91
N ILE A 13 -0.05 4.67 -5.78
CA ILE A 13 -1.37 4.04 -5.80
C ILE A 13 -2.15 4.29 -4.51
N ALA A 14 -1.49 4.33 -3.35
CA ALA A 14 -2.18 4.49 -2.07
C ALA A 14 -2.73 5.90 -1.84
N TYR A 15 -2.01 6.94 -2.30
CA TYR A 15 -2.34 8.33 -1.97
C TYR A 15 -2.52 9.21 -3.20
N LEU A 16 -1.56 9.19 -4.13
CA LEU A 16 -1.55 10.16 -5.24
C LEU A 16 -2.72 9.92 -6.20
N LEU A 17 -2.89 8.69 -6.69
CA LEU A 17 -3.98 8.34 -7.61
C LEU A 17 -5.38 8.59 -7.03
N PRO A 18 -5.74 8.09 -5.84
CA PRO A 18 -7.07 8.32 -5.30
C PRO A 18 -7.31 9.81 -4.99
N GLY A 19 -6.31 10.52 -4.47
CA GLY A 19 -6.44 11.95 -4.19
C GLY A 19 -6.57 12.81 -5.44
N PHE A 20 -5.80 12.51 -6.49
CA PHE A 20 -5.95 13.16 -7.79
C PHE A 20 -7.35 12.90 -8.39
N SER A 21 -7.82 11.65 -8.33
CA SER A 21 -9.15 11.28 -8.82
C SER A 21 -10.26 12.05 -8.09
N ALA A 22 -10.12 12.22 -6.78
CA ALA A 22 -11.03 13.01 -5.96
C ALA A 22 -11.02 14.50 -6.35
N LEU A 23 -9.84 15.08 -6.51
CA LEU A 23 -9.68 16.47 -6.96
C LEU A 23 -10.25 16.68 -8.34
N TRP A 24 -10.05 15.74 -9.26
CA TRP A 24 -10.62 15.81 -10.60
C TRP A 24 -12.16 15.80 -10.58
N LEU A 25 -12.76 14.94 -9.74
CA LEU A 25 -14.21 14.93 -9.54
C LEU A 25 -14.71 16.24 -8.93
N TRP A 26 -13.98 16.79 -7.95
CA TRP A 26 -14.37 18.01 -7.24
C TRP A 26 -14.11 19.30 -8.04
N GLY A 27 -13.09 19.30 -8.90
CA GLY A 27 -12.73 20.40 -9.79
C GLY A 27 -13.88 20.82 -10.70
N ARG A 28 -14.73 19.87 -11.10
CA ARG A 28 -15.95 20.17 -11.87
C ARG A 28 -16.96 21.05 -11.13
N ARG A 29 -16.88 21.12 -9.79
CA ARG A 29 -17.79 21.93 -8.95
C ARG A 29 -17.14 23.14 -8.33
N VAL A 30 -15.83 23.08 -8.06
CA VAL A 30 -15.08 24.16 -7.45
C VAL A 30 -14.18 24.81 -8.49
N PRO A 31 -14.52 26.03 -8.97
CA PRO A 31 -13.75 26.72 -10.01
C PRO A 31 -12.27 26.89 -9.67
N ALA A 32 -11.94 27.07 -8.38
CA ALA A 32 -10.56 27.21 -7.92
C ALA A 32 -9.72 25.93 -8.13
N ILE A 33 -10.30 24.75 -7.93
CA ILE A 33 -9.60 23.48 -8.21
C ILE A 33 -9.55 23.26 -9.73
N ASN A 34 -10.60 23.64 -10.45
CA ASN A 34 -10.61 23.55 -11.92
C ASN A 34 -9.50 24.38 -12.56
N SER A 35 -9.22 25.59 -12.04
CA SER A 35 -8.16 26.44 -12.60
C SER A 35 -6.76 25.86 -12.37
N TRP A 36 -6.57 25.02 -11.35
CA TRP A 36 -5.33 24.26 -11.15
C TRP A 36 -5.21 23.06 -12.09
N LEU A 37 -6.34 22.42 -12.40
CA LEU A 37 -6.41 21.24 -13.28
C LEU A 37 -6.47 21.59 -14.76
N ALA A 38 -6.99 22.76 -15.11
CA ALA A 38 -7.07 23.22 -16.49
C ALA A 38 -5.65 23.42 -17.03
N THR A 39 -5.34 22.71 -18.12
CA THR A 39 -4.16 22.98 -18.93
C THR A 39 -4.20 24.46 -19.31
N ALA A 40 -3.19 25.21 -18.90
CA ALA A 40 -3.10 26.65 -19.13
C ALA A 40 -3.42 27.00 -20.60
N PRO A 41 -4.03 28.16 -20.87
CA PRO A 41 -4.33 28.58 -22.25
C PRO A 41 -3.03 28.62 -23.07
N GLN A 42 -2.96 27.80 -24.13
CA GLN A 42 -2.02 27.72 -25.28
C GLN A 42 -0.52 28.12 -25.17
N HIS A 43 0.00 28.72 -24.10
CA HIS A 43 1.29 29.42 -24.11
C HIS A 43 2.25 29.12 -22.96
N SER A 44 1.96 28.16 -22.08
CA SER A 44 2.92 27.25 -21.42
C SER A 44 2.28 26.57 -20.21
N PRO A 45 2.42 25.24 -20.03
CA PRO A 45 2.07 24.59 -18.77
C PRO A 45 2.86 25.22 -17.63
N SER A 46 2.16 25.72 -16.59
CA SER A 46 2.85 26.31 -15.43
C SER A 46 3.36 25.19 -14.52
N VAL A 47 4.65 25.24 -14.18
CA VAL A 47 5.25 24.36 -13.16
C VAL A 47 4.51 24.47 -11.83
N GLY A 48 4.00 25.67 -11.50
CA GLY A 48 3.21 25.93 -10.31
C GLY A 48 1.90 25.13 -10.26
N GLY A 49 1.13 25.09 -11.35
CA GLY A 49 -0.13 24.33 -11.40
C GLY A 49 0.09 22.84 -11.14
N PHE A 50 1.10 22.25 -11.79
CA PHE A 50 1.48 20.86 -11.55
C PHE A 50 1.87 20.59 -10.07
N LEU A 51 2.68 21.47 -9.48
CA LEU A 51 3.10 21.34 -8.07
C LEU A 51 1.88 21.41 -7.13
N TYR A 52 0.98 22.38 -7.32
CA TYR A 52 -0.24 22.50 -6.51
C TYR A 52 -1.15 21.29 -6.63
N VAL A 53 -1.39 20.79 -7.85
CA VAL A 53 -2.21 19.60 -8.08
C VAL A 53 -1.58 18.38 -7.42
N THR A 54 -0.26 18.20 -7.53
CA THR A 54 0.44 17.04 -6.96
C THR A 54 0.38 17.05 -5.43
N VAL A 55 0.74 18.17 -4.78
CA VAL A 55 0.70 18.30 -3.32
C VAL A 55 -0.73 18.15 -2.79
N SER A 56 -1.70 18.79 -3.46
CA SER A 56 -3.11 18.67 -3.08
C SER A 56 -3.62 17.24 -3.25
N SER A 57 -3.19 16.53 -4.30
CA SER A 57 -3.56 15.13 -4.53
C SER A 57 -3.05 14.25 -3.40
N VAL A 58 -1.81 14.41 -2.96
CA VAL A 58 -1.29 13.67 -1.80
C VAL A 58 -2.08 13.99 -0.54
N ALA A 59 -2.34 15.28 -0.27
CA ALA A 59 -3.10 15.71 0.91
C ALA A 59 -4.53 15.12 0.93
N VAL A 60 -5.25 15.18 -0.19
CA VAL A 60 -6.59 14.59 -0.31
C VAL A 60 -6.53 13.06 -0.22
N GLY A 61 -5.50 12.42 -0.78
CA GLY A 61 -5.26 10.99 -0.66
C GLY A 61 -5.09 10.53 0.80
N LEU A 62 -4.37 11.31 1.62
CA LEU A 62 -4.22 11.05 3.06
C LEU A 62 -5.56 11.18 3.81
N VAL A 63 -6.37 12.19 3.49
CA VAL A 63 -7.71 12.34 4.05
C VAL A 63 -8.61 11.16 3.66
N LEU A 64 -8.59 10.73 2.40
CA LEU A 64 -9.35 9.56 1.94
C LEU A 64 -8.91 8.27 2.65
N SER A 65 -7.61 8.12 2.89
CA SER A 65 -7.10 6.96 3.64
C SER A 65 -7.57 6.95 5.09
N THR A 66 -7.72 8.13 5.71
CA THR A 66 -8.28 8.28 7.06
C THR A 66 -9.78 7.96 7.08
N LEU A 67 -10.54 8.45 6.10
CA LEU A 67 -11.96 8.14 5.95
C LEU A 67 -12.18 6.65 5.67
N ARG A 68 -11.32 6.06 4.84
CA ARG A 68 -11.34 4.62 4.55
C ARG A 68 -11.20 3.85 5.85
N TRP A 69 -10.16 4.16 6.63
CA TRP A 69 -9.97 3.56 7.95
C TRP A 69 -11.21 3.70 8.86
N ALA A 70 -11.83 4.88 8.89
CA ALA A 70 -12.98 5.13 9.75
C ALA A 70 -14.26 4.38 9.29
N ILE A 71 -14.44 4.15 8.00
CA ILE A 71 -15.70 3.65 7.41
C ILE A 71 -15.54 2.20 6.91
N VAL A 72 -14.61 1.97 5.98
CA VAL A 72 -14.43 0.70 5.27
C VAL A 72 -13.88 -0.37 6.22
N ASP A 73 -12.88 -0.04 7.05
CA ASP A 73 -12.29 -1.02 7.97
C ASP A 73 -13.29 -1.43 9.03
N ARG A 74 -14.11 -0.48 9.52
CA ARG A 74 -15.24 -0.80 10.42
C ARG A 74 -16.26 -1.72 9.76
N LEU A 75 -16.61 -1.46 8.50
CA LEU A 75 -17.53 -2.31 7.75
C LEU A 75 -16.96 -3.73 7.56
N HIS A 76 -15.68 -3.86 7.26
CA HIS A 76 -14.99 -5.13 7.12
C HIS A 76 -14.94 -5.93 8.42
N HIS A 77 -14.61 -5.27 9.54
CA HIS A 77 -14.61 -5.94 10.85
C HIS A 77 -16.01 -6.34 11.29
N HIS A 78 -17.02 -5.49 11.01
CA HIS A 78 -18.41 -5.83 11.29
C HIS A 78 -18.90 -7.03 10.45
N THR A 79 -18.37 -7.21 9.24
CA THR A 79 -18.70 -8.34 8.36
C THR A 79 -17.82 -9.58 8.58
N GLY A 80 -17.13 -9.64 9.72
CA GLY A 80 -16.47 -10.86 10.21
C GLY A 80 -14.96 -10.96 9.96
N LEU A 81 -14.32 -9.95 9.37
CA LEU A 81 -12.85 -9.94 9.28
C LEU A 81 -12.26 -9.67 10.66
N THR A 82 -11.62 -10.68 11.24
CA THR A 82 -10.99 -10.55 12.56
C THR A 82 -9.56 -10.05 12.39
N ALA A 83 -9.26 -8.90 12.99
CA ALA A 83 -7.89 -8.38 12.99
C ALA A 83 -6.96 -9.33 13.77
N PRO A 84 -5.76 -9.64 13.26
CA PRO A 84 -4.81 -10.50 13.96
C PRO A 84 -4.37 -9.85 15.28
N LYS A 85 -4.18 -10.65 16.33
CA LYS A 85 -3.61 -10.18 17.59
C LYS A 85 -2.12 -9.95 17.40
N TRP A 86 -1.70 -8.69 17.40
CA TRP A 86 -0.30 -8.29 17.39
C TRP A 86 0.37 -8.75 18.68
N ARG A 87 1.18 -9.80 18.61
CA ARG A 87 2.20 -10.06 19.64
C ARG A 87 3.41 -9.20 19.23
N GLY A 88 3.88 -8.34 20.14
CA GLY A 88 4.97 -7.42 19.88
C GLY A 88 6.16 -8.19 19.30
N ALA A 89 6.50 -7.91 18.05
CA ALA A 89 7.74 -8.39 17.46
C ALA A 89 8.87 -7.59 18.11
N GLU A 90 9.44 -8.12 19.18
CA GLU A 90 10.62 -7.54 19.83
C GLU A 90 11.87 -7.69 18.94
N ASP A 91 11.83 -8.58 17.93
CA ASP A 91 12.97 -8.94 17.09
C ASP A 91 12.93 -8.33 15.67
N GLY A 92 14.03 -7.66 15.31
CA GLY A 92 14.21 -6.91 14.06
C GLY A 92 13.97 -7.65 12.71
N PRO A 93 14.32 -8.94 12.52
CA PRO A 93 14.14 -9.59 11.21
C PRO A 93 12.67 -9.86 10.86
N ALA A 94 11.79 -10.05 11.85
CA ALA A 94 10.35 -10.23 11.62
C ALA A 94 9.68 -8.95 11.10
N ILE A 95 10.22 -7.77 11.46
CA ILE A 95 9.73 -6.47 11.01
C ILE A 95 9.94 -6.29 9.50
N GLY A 96 11.06 -6.76 8.96
CA GLY A 96 11.38 -6.62 7.53
C GLY A 96 10.42 -7.41 6.63
N VAL A 97 10.15 -8.68 6.98
CA VAL A 97 9.22 -9.54 6.23
C VAL A 97 7.78 -9.01 6.36
N TYR A 98 7.41 -8.52 7.54
CA TYR A 98 6.13 -7.85 7.75
C TYR A 98 5.97 -6.60 6.89
N GLN A 99 6.98 -5.71 6.84
CA GLN A 99 6.96 -4.51 6.00
C GLN A 99 6.80 -4.85 4.52
N LEU A 100 7.48 -5.89 4.04
CA LEU A 100 7.32 -6.36 2.65
C LEU A 100 5.89 -6.84 2.37
N MET A 101 5.29 -7.62 3.27
CA MET A 101 3.93 -8.12 3.10
C MET A 101 2.90 -6.96 3.10
N VAL A 102 3.06 -6.00 4.02
CA VAL A 102 2.27 -4.77 4.06
C VAL A 102 2.43 -4.00 2.74
N ASP A 103 3.66 -3.79 2.29
CA ASP A 103 3.92 -3.07 1.05
C ASP A 103 3.28 -3.74 -0.17
N LEU A 104 3.24 -5.07 -0.20
CA LEU A 104 2.68 -5.84 -1.32
C LEU A 104 1.14 -5.95 -1.30
N HIS A 105 0.48 -5.99 -0.14
CA HIS A 105 -0.97 -6.27 -0.08
C HIS A 105 -1.78 -5.09 0.46
N TYR A 106 -1.27 -4.42 1.49
CA TYR A 106 -2.00 -3.34 2.15
C TYR A 106 -2.13 -2.11 1.26
N ARG A 107 -1.17 -1.84 0.38
CA ARG A 107 -1.23 -0.70 -0.54
C ARG A 107 -2.33 -0.85 -1.59
N TYR A 108 -2.58 -2.07 -2.09
CA TYR A 108 -3.72 -2.34 -2.96
C TYR A 108 -5.04 -2.20 -2.20
N TYR A 109 -5.09 -2.66 -0.95
CA TYR A 109 -6.24 -2.44 -0.08
C TYR A 109 -6.55 -0.94 0.11
N GLN A 110 -5.52 -0.11 0.36
CA GLN A 110 -5.67 1.35 0.45
C GLN A 110 -6.24 1.95 -0.84
N PHE A 111 -5.72 1.52 -1.99
CA PHE A 111 -6.22 1.93 -3.31
C PHE A 111 -7.70 1.55 -3.48
N TYR A 112 -8.06 0.26 -3.36
CA TYR A 112 -9.44 -0.18 -3.55
C TYR A 112 -10.41 0.46 -2.55
N GLY A 113 -10.01 0.59 -1.28
CA GLY A 113 -10.83 1.24 -0.26
C GLY A 113 -11.05 2.74 -0.52
N ALA A 114 -10.04 3.45 -0.99
CA ALA A 114 -10.20 4.86 -1.36
C ALA A 114 -11.09 5.04 -2.60
N PHE A 115 -10.93 4.20 -3.63
CA PHE A 115 -11.79 4.24 -4.82
C PHE A 115 -13.22 3.80 -4.54
N LEU A 116 -13.45 2.90 -3.58
CA LEU A 116 -14.78 2.59 -3.06
C LEU A 116 -15.45 3.84 -2.47
N LEU A 117 -14.75 4.60 -1.63
CA LEU A 117 -15.28 5.84 -1.07
C LEU A 117 -15.61 6.87 -2.16
N LEU A 118 -14.78 6.98 -3.19
CA LEU A 118 -15.07 7.85 -4.33
C LEU A 118 -16.32 7.41 -5.09
N ALA A 119 -16.46 6.10 -5.37
CA ALA A 119 -17.63 5.57 -6.06
C ALA A 119 -18.92 5.79 -5.26
N VAL A 120 -18.88 5.54 -3.95
CA VAL A 120 -20.01 5.80 -3.03
C VAL A 120 -20.31 7.30 -2.95
N GLY A 121 -19.29 8.14 -2.77
CA GLY A 121 -19.46 9.60 -2.76
C GLY A 121 -20.06 10.14 -4.05
N LEU A 122 -19.73 9.53 -5.18
CA LEU A 122 -20.30 9.85 -6.49
C LEU A 122 -21.76 9.39 -6.64
N LEU A 123 -22.12 8.21 -6.10
CA LEU A 123 -23.50 7.72 -6.03
C LEU A 123 -24.41 8.64 -5.20
N LEU A 124 -23.89 9.15 -4.08
CA LEU A 124 -24.63 10.04 -3.17
C LEU A 124 -24.66 11.50 -3.67
N SER A 125 -23.79 11.85 -4.59
CA SER A 125 -23.67 13.19 -5.12
C SER A 125 -24.80 13.55 -6.09
N PRO A 126 -25.33 14.78 -6.06
CA PRO A 126 -26.27 15.22 -7.07
C PRO A 126 -25.60 15.23 -8.46
N PRO A 127 -26.28 14.71 -9.50
CA PRO A 127 -25.70 14.58 -10.84
C PRO A 127 -25.49 15.96 -11.51
N GLY A 128 -24.23 16.39 -11.57
CA GLY A 128 -23.81 17.62 -12.25
C GLY A 128 -22.88 17.36 -13.44
N GLY A 129 -22.97 18.21 -14.47
CA GLY A 129 -22.17 18.11 -15.70
C GLY A 129 -22.40 16.82 -16.50
N GLU A 130 -21.47 16.50 -17.40
CA GLU A 130 -21.55 15.32 -18.28
C GLU A 130 -21.54 13.99 -17.51
N LEU A 131 -20.69 13.87 -16.50
CA LEU A 131 -20.65 12.69 -15.63
C LEU A 131 -21.98 12.53 -14.88
N GLY A 132 -22.56 13.64 -14.43
CA GLY A 132 -23.90 13.66 -13.85
C GLY A 132 -24.97 13.18 -14.82
N ALA A 133 -24.90 13.55 -16.10
CA ALA A 133 -25.84 13.08 -17.10
C ALA A 133 -25.78 11.55 -17.26
N ALA A 134 -24.56 10.97 -17.30
CA ALA A 134 -24.38 9.52 -17.29
C ALA A 134 -25.00 8.88 -16.04
N LEU A 135 -24.80 9.47 -14.86
CA LEU A 135 -25.32 8.97 -13.58
C LEU A 135 -26.82 9.24 -13.34
N ARG A 136 -27.49 10.00 -14.21
CA ARG A 136 -28.96 10.09 -14.21
C ARG A 136 -29.59 8.85 -14.84
N THR A 137 -28.89 8.21 -15.76
CA THR A 137 -29.39 6.99 -16.40
C THR A 137 -29.31 5.82 -15.42
N ALA A 138 -30.30 4.93 -15.47
CA ALA A 138 -30.31 3.71 -14.64
C ALA A 138 -29.08 2.84 -14.94
N SER A 139 -28.70 2.72 -16.21
CA SER A 139 -27.51 1.97 -16.63
C SER A 139 -26.21 2.55 -16.05
N GLY A 140 -26.05 3.88 -16.04
CA GLY A 140 -24.88 4.54 -15.44
C GLY A 140 -24.79 4.30 -13.93
N ARG A 141 -25.92 4.34 -13.21
CA ARG A 141 -25.96 4.02 -11.78
C ARG A 141 -25.65 2.54 -11.52
N LEU A 142 -26.21 1.64 -12.31
CA LEU A 142 -25.94 0.20 -12.19
C LEU A 142 -24.46 -0.10 -12.41
N TRP A 143 -23.83 0.52 -13.42
CA TRP A 143 -22.39 0.40 -13.62
C TRP A 143 -21.58 0.91 -12.43
N LEU A 144 -21.96 2.05 -11.86
CA LEU A 144 -21.25 2.60 -10.70
C LEU A 144 -21.43 1.73 -9.45
N VAL A 145 -22.62 1.16 -9.23
CA VAL A 145 -22.87 0.18 -8.15
C VAL A 145 -22.07 -1.09 -8.38
N ALA A 146 -21.99 -1.58 -9.61
CA ALA A 146 -21.17 -2.75 -9.95
C ALA A 146 -19.68 -2.48 -9.67
N LEU A 147 -19.17 -1.30 -10.04
CA LEU A 147 -17.80 -0.88 -9.76
C LEU A 147 -17.53 -0.73 -8.26
N ALA A 148 -18.46 -0.11 -7.51
CA ALA A 148 -18.36 -0.01 -6.05
C ALA A 148 -18.35 -1.40 -5.40
N SER A 149 -19.20 -2.31 -5.87
CA SER A 149 -19.25 -3.69 -5.37
C SER A 149 -17.95 -4.45 -5.66
N LEU A 150 -17.37 -4.24 -6.84
CA LEU A 150 -16.06 -4.79 -7.21
C LEU A 150 -14.96 -4.27 -6.28
N PHE A 151 -14.91 -2.96 -6.01
CA PHE A 151 -13.92 -2.40 -5.09
C PHE A 151 -14.13 -2.87 -3.65
N LEU A 152 -15.37 -3.02 -3.21
CA LEU A 152 -15.67 -3.60 -1.90
C LEU A 152 -15.14 -5.03 -1.81
N ALA A 153 -15.44 -5.87 -2.80
CA ALA A 153 -14.95 -7.25 -2.84
C ALA A 153 -13.42 -7.34 -2.90
N ALA A 154 -12.77 -6.55 -3.77
CA ALA A 154 -11.32 -6.52 -3.90
C ALA A 154 -10.63 -6.00 -2.64
N SER A 155 -11.20 -4.97 -1.99
CA SER A 155 -10.67 -4.45 -0.73
C SER A 155 -10.82 -5.45 0.42
N ARG A 156 -11.91 -6.24 0.45
CA ARG A 156 -12.09 -7.32 1.42
C ARG A 156 -11.07 -8.44 1.22
N ASP A 157 -10.94 -8.94 -0.01
CA ASP A 157 -10.03 -10.05 -0.37
C ASP A 157 -8.56 -9.70 -0.07
N THR A 158 -8.12 -8.50 -0.45
CA THR A 158 -6.74 -8.04 -0.17
C THR A 158 -6.46 -7.89 1.32
N LEU A 159 -7.43 -7.39 2.10
CA LEU A 159 -7.30 -7.28 3.55
C LEU A 159 -7.29 -8.66 4.23
N GLU A 160 -8.14 -9.58 3.77
CA GLU A 160 -8.19 -10.95 4.27
C GLU A 160 -6.86 -11.68 4.05
N LYS A 161 -6.30 -11.58 2.83
CA LYS A 161 -4.98 -12.15 2.52
C LYS A 161 -3.86 -11.53 3.35
N CYS A 162 -3.95 -10.22 3.62
CA CYS A 162 -3.01 -9.54 4.51
C CYS A 162 -3.10 -10.11 5.92
N TYR A 163 -4.32 -10.34 6.45
CA TYR A 163 -4.53 -10.88 7.79
C TYR A 163 -4.22 -12.36 7.91
N SER A 164 -4.49 -13.19 6.89
CA SER A 164 -4.25 -14.63 6.93
C SER A 164 -2.78 -15.01 6.80
N ARG A 165 -1.97 -14.18 6.12
CA ARG A 165 -0.53 -14.38 5.94
C ARG A 165 0.31 -13.78 7.06
N THR A 166 -0.23 -12.84 7.83
CA THR A 166 0.50 -12.27 8.99
C THR A 166 0.90 -13.38 9.98
N PRO A 167 0.05 -14.38 10.28
CA PRO A 167 0.39 -15.38 11.27
C PRO A 167 1.48 -16.38 10.86
N SER A 168 1.52 -16.82 9.61
CA SER A 168 2.48 -17.81 9.16
C SER A 168 3.92 -17.27 9.14
N LEU A 169 4.08 -15.97 8.92
CA LEU A 169 5.40 -15.33 8.85
C LEU A 169 6.07 -15.20 10.23
N TRP A 170 5.30 -15.12 11.32
CA TRP A 170 5.89 -15.09 12.67
C TRP A 170 6.29 -16.46 13.19
N ALA A 171 5.80 -17.55 12.59
CA ALA A 171 6.21 -18.91 12.96
C ALA A 171 7.56 -19.31 12.30
N PHE A 172 8.03 -18.52 11.34
CA PHE A 172 9.23 -18.79 10.53
C PHE A 172 10.61 -18.49 11.19
N PRO A 173 10.77 -17.54 12.13
CA PRO A 173 12.06 -17.29 12.77
C PRO A 173 12.56 -18.47 13.61
N ASP A 174 11.65 -19.23 14.23
CA ASP A 174 12.00 -20.35 15.12
C ASP A 174 12.56 -21.56 14.34
N SER A 175 12.13 -21.79 13.09
CA SER A 175 12.61 -22.91 12.28
C SER A 175 14.00 -22.69 11.69
N LEU A 176 14.36 -21.46 11.33
CA LEU A 176 15.70 -21.13 10.80
C LEU A 176 16.82 -21.26 11.85
N ASN A 177 16.49 -21.19 13.14
CA ASN A 177 17.46 -21.36 14.22
C ASN A 177 17.59 -22.82 14.69
N SER A 178 16.57 -23.65 14.44
CA SER A 178 16.60 -25.09 14.75
C SER A 178 17.48 -25.89 13.77
N ASP A 179 17.56 -25.46 12.50
CA ASP A 179 18.26 -26.19 11.43
C ASP A 179 19.76 -25.90 11.30
N ARG A 180 20.34 -25.03 12.13
CA ARG A 180 21.80 -24.78 12.10
C ARG A 180 22.65 -25.91 12.67
N ASN A 181 22.04 -26.88 13.36
CA ASN A 181 22.75 -28.01 13.97
C ASN A 181 22.38 -29.38 13.39
N GLU A 182 21.45 -29.45 12.43
CA GLU A 182 21.16 -30.73 11.77
C GLU A 182 22.04 -30.90 10.52
N PRO A 183 22.86 -31.96 10.44
CA PRO A 183 23.62 -32.25 9.25
C PRO A 183 22.65 -32.50 8.10
N MET A 184 22.75 -31.69 7.03
CA MET A 184 21.90 -31.81 5.86
C MET A 184 22.06 -33.20 5.21
N THR A 185 21.18 -34.13 5.55
CA THR A 185 21.09 -35.44 4.90
C THR A 185 20.18 -35.30 3.69
N ASN A 186 20.80 -35.21 2.52
CA ASN A 186 20.10 -35.19 1.25
C ASN A 186 19.60 -36.61 0.93
N GLY A 187 18.37 -36.95 1.35
CA GLY A 187 17.65 -38.14 0.87
C GLY A 187 16.84 -38.92 1.91
N GLY A 188 15.51 -38.83 1.85
CA GLY A 188 14.56 -39.71 2.56
C GLY A 188 13.10 -39.34 2.22
N PRO A 189 12.17 -40.31 2.08
CA PRO A 189 11.15 -40.30 1.02
C PRO A 189 9.91 -39.45 1.32
N HIS A 190 9.46 -38.78 0.26
CA HIS A 190 8.18 -38.12 0.12
C HIS A 190 7.03 -39.12 0.30
N ASP A 191 6.26 -38.95 1.38
CA ASP A 191 4.87 -39.40 1.46
C ASP A 191 4.10 -38.44 2.39
N ALA A 192 3.66 -37.30 1.84
CA ALA A 192 2.49 -36.57 2.31
C ALA A 192 2.06 -35.56 1.24
N CYS A 193 0.98 -35.89 0.54
CA CYS A 193 0.26 -35.02 -0.38
C CYS A 193 -0.24 -33.74 0.33
N GLY A 194 -0.08 -32.61 -0.36
CA GLY A 194 -0.77 -31.36 -0.08
C GLY A 194 -0.27 -30.25 -1.00
N GLU A 195 -1.07 -29.91 -2.01
CA GLU A 195 -0.92 -28.82 -3.00
C GLU A 195 -0.18 -27.59 -2.44
N GLY A 196 0.87 -27.01 -3.06
CA GLY A 196 1.13 -26.86 -4.48
C GLY A 196 1.00 -25.39 -4.89
N GLY A 197 1.85 -24.50 -4.35
CA GLY A 197 2.04 -23.14 -4.89
C GLY A 197 2.54 -22.09 -3.86
N ASP A 198 3.68 -21.47 -4.17
CA ASP A 198 4.21 -20.17 -3.67
C ASP A 198 5.24 -20.08 -2.53
N ASP A 199 5.80 -21.16 -2.00
CA ASP A 199 6.88 -21.02 -0.98
C ASP A 199 8.25 -20.66 -1.57
N ALA A 200 8.47 -20.93 -2.86
CA ALA A 200 9.72 -20.58 -3.55
C ALA A 200 9.92 -19.07 -3.68
N GLY A 201 8.85 -18.29 -3.85
CA GLY A 201 8.93 -16.82 -3.93
C GLY A 201 9.24 -16.16 -2.59
N VAL A 202 8.73 -16.73 -1.50
CA VAL A 202 9.00 -16.26 -0.13
C VAL A 202 10.44 -16.59 0.27
N LEU A 203 10.93 -17.79 -0.03
CA LEU A 203 12.33 -18.17 0.23
C LEU A 203 13.32 -17.28 -0.55
N LEU A 204 13.02 -16.93 -1.80
CA LEU A 204 13.86 -16.02 -2.60
C LEU A 204 13.84 -14.57 -2.08
N ALA A 205 12.70 -14.11 -1.55
CA ALA A 205 12.58 -12.80 -0.92
C ALA A 205 13.28 -12.74 0.45
N VAL A 206 13.26 -13.84 1.22
CA VAL A 206 13.98 -13.97 2.49
C VAL A 206 15.48 -14.07 2.26
N ASP A 207 15.93 -14.80 1.24
CA ASP A 207 17.35 -14.88 0.87
C ASP A 207 17.89 -13.51 0.40
N GLN A 208 17.11 -12.78 -0.40
CA GLN A 208 17.44 -11.39 -0.76
C GLN A 208 17.48 -10.45 0.45
N ALA A 209 16.53 -10.56 1.39
CA ALA A 209 16.53 -9.74 2.60
C ALA A 209 17.70 -10.07 3.53
N SER A 210 18.05 -11.35 3.65
CA SER A 210 19.19 -11.84 4.44
C SER A 210 20.53 -11.33 3.88
N SER A 211 20.68 -11.35 2.54
CA SER A 211 21.89 -10.85 1.87
C SER A 211 22.09 -9.32 1.96
N ALA A 212 21.02 -8.56 2.25
CA ALA A 212 21.06 -7.09 2.35
C ALA A 212 21.41 -6.57 3.75
N LEU A 213 21.23 -7.38 4.81
CA LEU A 213 21.56 -7.01 6.19
C LEU A 213 23.04 -6.64 6.43
N PRO A 214 24.05 -7.40 5.92
CA PRO A 214 25.45 -7.05 6.17
C PRO A 214 25.88 -5.72 5.52
N VAL A 215 25.20 -5.29 4.44
CA VAL A 215 25.47 -4.02 3.77
C VAL A 215 24.96 -2.83 4.59
N LEU A 216 23.88 -3.02 5.35
CA LEU A 216 23.34 -1.98 6.24
C LEU A 216 24.18 -1.81 7.51
N GLU A 217 24.77 -2.88 8.03
CA GLU A 217 25.71 -2.80 9.17
C GLU A 217 27.00 -2.07 8.79
N THR A 218 27.57 -2.36 7.62
CA THR A 218 28.77 -1.64 7.13
C THR A 218 28.51 -0.15 6.89
N ALA A 219 27.35 0.20 6.33
CA ALA A 219 26.98 1.61 6.13
C ALA A 219 26.80 2.37 7.46
N LYS A 220 26.32 1.68 8.51
CA LYS A 220 26.14 2.27 9.84
C LYS A 220 27.49 2.49 10.54
N GLU A 221 28.43 1.55 10.42
CA GLU A 221 29.80 1.70 10.93
C GLU A 221 30.56 2.86 10.26
N GLU A 222 30.42 3.03 8.94
CA GLU A 222 31.03 4.17 8.24
C GLU A 222 30.44 5.52 8.69
N GLN A 223 29.13 5.57 8.92
CA GLN A 223 28.46 6.79 9.39
C GLN A 223 28.89 7.16 10.82
N GLU A 224 29.07 6.17 11.71
CA GLU A 224 29.54 6.39 13.07
C GLU A 224 31.01 6.87 13.10
N LYS A 225 31.86 6.29 12.24
CA LYS A 225 33.27 6.71 12.07
C LYS A 225 33.41 8.13 11.50
N ALA A 226 32.51 8.51 10.58
CA ALA A 226 32.45 9.87 10.05
C ALA A 226 31.99 10.88 11.12
N SER A 227 31.02 10.52 11.96
CA SER A 227 30.56 11.39 13.04
C SER A 227 31.61 11.60 14.13
N SER A 228 32.44 10.59 14.44
CA SER A 228 33.51 10.68 15.44
C SER A 228 34.72 11.51 14.98
N SER A 229 34.89 11.76 13.69
CA SER A 229 36.05 12.51 13.16
C SER A 229 35.82 14.03 13.07
N THR A 230 34.67 14.53 13.56
CA THR A 230 34.28 15.94 13.46
C THR A 230 34.37 16.70 14.80
N GLU A 231 35.14 16.20 15.76
CA GLU A 231 35.54 17.00 16.93
C GLU A 231 36.64 17.98 16.52
N PHE A 232 36.24 19.23 16.32
CA PHE A 232 37.14 20.34 16.04
C PHE A 232 38.10 20.57 17.22
N PRO A 233 39.40 20.83 16.97
CA PRO A 233 40.32 21.21 18.02
C PRO A 233 39.88 22.54 18.62
N SER A 234 39.64 22.54 19.94
CA SER A 234 39.35 23.76 20.71
C SER A 234 40.58 24.65 20.72
N ALA A 235 40.40 25.90 20.28
CA ALA A 235 41.40 26.96 20.33
C ALA A 235 41.57 27.53 21.75
#